data_AF-A0A2C6DKG7-F1
#
_entry.id   AF-A0A2C6DKG7-F1
#
_cell.length_a   1.000
_cell.length_b   1.000
_cell.length_c   1.000
_cell.angle_alpha   90.00
_cell.angle_beta   90.00
_cell.angle_gamma   90.00
#
_symmetry.space_group_name_H-M   'P 1'
#
loop_
_entity.id
_entity.type
_entity.pdbx_description
1 polymer ?
#
loop_
_entity_poly.entity_id
_entity_poly.type
_entity_poly.pdbx_seq_one_letter_code
_entity_poly.pdbx_strand_id
1 'polypeptide(L)'
;MIPCLGWSTSIKTTLFNRVTDADIAAAENQLESLLPKSPSDEAEQRSIPARKPLSEHLPRVGKVISPTSDISKGLPEVGLVTQVVASKYRDYQPLYRQSHIFARDGVEIPVSTLAGGVGAAGVALAPLAELLRLDLLKRTVVHADETPLLILDAKQVRNWDYIPEVYLNPEKEAA
;
A
#
# COMPACT_ATOMS: atom_id res chain seq x y z
N MET A 1 10.48 -38.34 -33.28
CA MET A 1 11.42 -37.73 -32.30
C MET A 1 12.17 -36.61 -33.02
N ILE A 2 11.69 -35.37 -32.86
CA ILE A 2 12.29 -34.12 -33.40
C ILE A 2 12.14 -33.11 -32.26
N PRO A 3 13.20 -32.45 -31.77
CA PRO A 3 13.08 -31.54 -30.63
C PRO A 3 12.58 -30.17 -31.09
N CYS A 4 11.57 -29.65 -30.38
CA CYS A 4 11.05 -28.30 -30.56
C CYS A 4 12.10 -27.27 -30.11
N LEU A 5 12.60 -26.45 -31.04
CA LEU A 5 13.47 -25.30 -30.76
C LEU A 5 12.65 -24.16 -30.15
N GLY A 6 13.04 -23.72 -28.96
CA GLY A 6 12.45 -22.61 -28.23
C GLY A 6 12.63 -21.29 -28.97
N TRP A 7 11.52 -20.59 -29.21
CA TRP A 7 11.52 -19.22 -29.69
C TRP A 7 12.09 -18.30 -28.60
N SER A 8 13.25 -17.71 -28.89
CA SER A 8 13.91 -16.72 -28.06
C SER A 8 13.16 -15.38 -28.12
N THR A 9 12.61 -14.95 -26.98
CA THR A 9 12.02 -13.62 -26.76
C THR A 9 13.06 -12.49 -26.76
N SER A 10 14.35 -12.79 -26.96
CA SER A 10 15.47 -11.87 -26.71
C SER A 10 15.69 -10.83 -27.80
N ILE A 11 15.12 -10.97 -29.01
CA ILE A 11 15.46 -10.10 -30.14
C ILE A 11 14.64 -8.80 -30.14
N LYS A 12 13.40 -8.80 -29.61
CA LYS A 12 12.51 -7.62 -29.69
C LYS A 12 12.80 -6.53 -28.65
N THR A 13 13.34 -6.90 -27.48
CA THR A 13 13.64 -5.94 -26.38
C THR A 13 14.88 -5.09 -26.64
N THR A 14 15.82 -5.56 -27.46
CA THR A 14 17.11 -4.87 -27.69
C THR A 14 17.01 -3.64 -28.58
N LEU A 15 16.09 -3.65 -29.55
CA LEU A 15 15.88 -2.52 -30.46
C LEU A 15 15.05 -1.41 -29.83
N PHE A 16 14.03 -1.75 -29.03
CA PHE A 16 13.18 -0.75 -28.37
C PHE A 16 13.95 0.04 -27.32
N ASN A 17 14.76 -0.64 -26.49
CA ASN A 17 15.59 0.01 -25.48
C ASN A 17 16.62 0.97 -26.10
N ARG A 18 17.23 0.62 -27.25
CA ARG A 18 18.19 1.52 -27.92
C ARG A 18 17.58 2.80 -28.44
N VAL A 19 16.34 2.74 -28.94
CA VAL A 19 15.64 3.94 -29.44
C VAL A 19 15.22 4.81 -28.26
N THR A 20 14.69 4.22 -27.18
CA THR A 20 14.33 4.97 -25.99
C THR A 20 15.54 5.60 -25.29
N ASP A 21 16.68 4.90 -25.23
CA ASP A 21 17.90 5.43 -24.62
C ASP A 21 18.46 6.61 -25.44
N ALA A 22 18.35 6.56 -26.77
CA ALA A 22 18.75 7.66 -27.64
C ALA A 22 17.84 8.88 -27.49
N ASP A 23 16.53 8.66 -27.38
CA ASP A 23 15.54 9.72 -27.18
C ASP A 23 15.68 10.38 -25.79
N ILE A 24 15.97 9.60 -24.75
CA ILE A 24 16.26 10.09 -23.39
C ILE A 24 17.53 10.96 -23.40
N ALA A 25 18.62 10.48 -23.99
CA ALA A 25 19.87 11.24 -24.05
C ALA A 25 19.71 12.55 -24.85
N ALA A 26 18.90 12.55 -25.91
CA ALA A 26 18.60 13.78 -26.66
C ALA A 26 17.81 14.79 -25.81
N ALA A 27 16.82 14.32 -25.03
CA ALA A 27 16.04 15.17 -24.13
C ALA A 27 16.89 15.72 -22.97
N GLU A 28 17.79 14.92 -22.39
CA GLU A 28 18.71 15.34 -21.32
C GLU A 28 19.66 16.45 -21.80
N ASN A 29 20.24 16.32 -23.00
CA ASN A 29 21.10 17.35 -23.59
C ASN A 29 20.36 18.67 -23.84
N GLN A 30 19.09 18.59 -24.30
CA GLN A 30 18.26 19.79 -24.46
C GLN A 30 17.96 20.44 -23.12
N LEU A 31 17.66 19.66 -22.08
CA LEU A 31 17.39 20.16 -20.74
C LEU A 31 18.61 20.86 -20.14
N GLU A 32 19.80 20.29 -20.33
CA GLU A 32 21.07 20.88 -19.85
C GLU A 32 21.43 22.18 -20.57
N SER A 33 21.01 22.35 -21.84
CA SER A 33 21.20 23.60 -22.59
C SER A 33 20.26 24.73 -22.17
N LEU A 34 19.04 24.38 -21.74
CA LEU A 34 17.96 25.33 -21.46
C LEU A 34 17.96 25.81 -20.01
N LEU A 35 18.45 24.98 -19.09
CA LEU A 35 18.59 25.36 -17.70
C LEU A 35 19.84 26.24 -17.54
N PRO A 36 19.73 27.43 -16.93
CA PRO A 36 20.92 28.19 -16.58
C PRO A 36 21.74 27.33 -15.62
N LYS A 37 23.02 27.08 -15.95
CA LYS A 37 23.96 26.43 -15.02
C LYS A 37 23.94 27.23 -13.73
N SER A 38 23.35 26.65 -12.69
CA SER A 38 23.37 27.25 -11.37
C SER A 38 24.84 27.43 -10.96
N PRO A 39 25.20 28.51 -10.25
CA PRO A 39 26.57 28.74 -9.77
C PRO A 39 26.94 27.79 -8.62
N SER A 40 26.50 26.53 -8.69
CA SER A 40 26.70 25.47 -7.70
C SER A 40 27.79 24.47 -8.09
N ASP A 41 28.49 24.71 -9.20
CA ASP A 41 29.58 23.83 -9.66
C ASP A 41 30.93 24.13 -8.98
N GLU A 42 30.99 25.10 -8.07
CA GLU A 42 32.04 25.11 -7.04
C GLU A 42 31.66 24.08 -5.97
N ALA A 43 32.28 22.91 -6.09
CA ALA A 43 32.11 21.74 -5.24
C ALA A 43 32.30 22.06 -3.75
N GLU A 44 31.22 22.44 -3.07
CA GLU A 44 31.15 22.34 -1.62
C GLU A 44 31.00 20.85 -1.29
N GLN A 45 32.13 20.18 -1.10
CA GLN A 45 32.20 18.83 -0.55
C GLN A 45 31.59 18.86 0.84
N ARG A 46 30.27 18.66 0.93
CA ARG A 46 29.55 18.49 2.18
C ARG A 46 30.06 17.21 2.82
N SER A 47 31.02 17.34 3.73
CA SER A 47 31.54 16.22 4.51
C SER A 47 30.37 15.57 5.23
N ILE A 48 30.04 14.33 4.86
CA ILE A 48 29.09 13.53 5.63
C ILE A 48 29.67 13.43 7.04
N PRO A 49 29.00 13.97 8.08
CA PRO A 49 29.57 13.93 9.42
C PRO A 49 29.71 12.48 9.87
N ALA A 50 30.95 12.00 9.97
CA ALA A 50 31.23 10.67 10.48
C ALA A 50 30.82 10.61 11.96
N ARG A 51 29.73 9.89 12.24
CA ARG A 51 29.27 9.67 13.61
C ARG A 51 30.31 8.83 14.35
N LYS A 52 30.96 9.40 15.37
CA LYS A 52 31.82 8.63 16.28
C LYS A 52 30.95 7.61 17.03
N PRO A 53 31.39 6.35 17.18
CA PRO A 53 30.67 5.39 18.00
C PRO A 53 30.55 5.92 19.43
N LEU A 54 29.41 5.68 20.07
CA LEU A 54 29.22 6.01 21.48
C LEU A 54 30.31 5.30 22.32
N SER A 55 30.82 5.99 23.32
CA SER A 55 31.89 5.48 24.19
C SER A 55 31.44 4.25 24.99
N GLU A 56 32.39 3.40 25.31
CA GLU A 56 32.16 2.07 25.88
C GLU A 56 31.58 2.08 27.31
N HIS A 57 31.78 3.18 28.04
CA HIS A 57 31.33 3.36 29.42
C HIS A 57 29.85 3.74 29.57
N LEU A 58 29.14 4.02 28.47
CA LEU A 58 27.71 4.29 28.53
C LEU A 58 26.93 2.97 28.66
N PRO A 59 25.91 2.89 29.55
CA PRO A 59 25.09 1.71 29.67
C PRO A 59 24.33 1.47 28.36
N ARG A 60 24.63 0.35 27.70
CA ARG A 60 23.89 -0.10 26.50
C ARG A 60 22.63 -0.83 26.95
N VAL A 61 21.53 -0.12 27.05
CA VAL A 61 20.22 -0.76 27.27
C VAL A 61 19.68 -1.20 25.91
N GLY A 62 19.76 -2.49 25.62
CA GLY A 62 19.10 -3.09 24.47
C GLY A 62 17.59 -3.02 24.64
N LYS A 63 16.94 -2.00 24.06
CA LYS A 63 15.48 -1.94 24.04
C LYS A 63 14.99 -2.78 22.87
N VAL A 64 14.62 -4.03 23.16
CA VAL A 64 13.86 -4.85 22.21
C VAL A 64 12.45 -4.30 22.17
N ILE A 65 12.10 -3.61 21.10
CA ILE A 65 10.71 -3.25 20.82
C ILE A 65 10.08 -4.52 20.24
N SER A 66 9.64 -5.41 21.11
CA SER A 66 8.78 -6.51 20.69
C SER A 66 7.50 -5.89 20.13
N PRO A 67 7.00 -6.34 18.97
CA PRO A 67 5.65 -5.94 18.57
C PRO A 67 4.72 -6.33 19.71
N THR A 68 3.99 -5.35 20.27
CA THR A 68 2.95 -5.61 21.26
C THR A 68 1.90 -6.48 20.59
N SER A 69 2.03 -7.79 20.73
CA SER A 69 1.03 -8.75 20.29
C SER A 69 -0.07 -8.75 21.34
N ASP A 70 -0.89 -7.71 21.36
CA ASP A 70 -2.18 -7.72 22.07
C ASP A 70 -3.20 -8.65 21.40
N ILE A 71 -2.76 -9.33 20.34
CA ILE A 71 -3.48 -10.36 19.61
C ILE A 71 -3.42 -11.65 20.45
N SER A 72 -4.56 -11.98 21.05
CA SER A 72 -4.76 -13.23 21.78
C SER A 72 -4.32 -14.43 20.93
N LYS A 73 -3.74 -15.45 21.59
CA LYS A 73 -3.07 -16.63 21.01
C LYS A 73 -3.90 -17.50 20.03
N GLY A 74 -5.11 -17.08 19.67
CA GLY A 74 -5.99 -17.73 18.69
C GLY A 74 -6.25 -16.93 17.42
N LEU A 75 -5.73 -15.70 17.30
CA LEU A 75 -5.86 -14.87 16.11
C LEU A 75 -4.61 -15.02 15.20
N PRO A 76 -4.77 -14.92 13.87
CA PRO A 76 -3.64 -14.98 12.94
C PRO A 76 -2.59 -13.92 13.30
N GLU A 77 -1.32 -14.28 13.12
CA GLU A 77 -0.19 -13.38 13.36
C GLU A 77 -0.39 -12.05 12.61
N VAL A 78 0.07 -10.94 13.19
CA VAL A 78 -0.03 -9.58 12.62
C VAL A 78 0.39 -9.56 11.14
N GLY A 79 1.42 -10.33 10.78
CA GLY A 79 1.91 -10.46 9.40
C GLY A 79 0.86 -11.00 8.43
N LEU A 80 0.12 -12.05 8.82
CA LEU A 80 -0.94 -12.61 7.98
C LEU A 80 -2.08 -11.62 7.77
N VAL A 81 -2.54 -10.97 8.85
CA VAL A 81 -3.62 -9.97 8.75
C VAL A 81 -3.18 -8.80 7.87
N THR A 82 -1.95 -8.34 8.03
CA THR A 82 -1.37 -7.25 7.22
C THR A 82 -1.37 -7.62 5.74
N GLN A 83 -0.92 -8.83 5.39
CA GLN A 83 -0.93 -9.30 4.01
C GLN A 83 -2.34 -9.39 3.44
N VAL A 84 -3.29 -9.93 4.21
CA VAL A 84 -4.69 -10.10 3.77
C VAL A 84 -5.34 -8.75 3.49
N VAL A 85 -5.13 -7.77 4.39
CA VAL A 85 -5.63 -6.40 4.24
C VAL A 85 -4.97 -5.71 3.05
N ALA A 86 -3.64 -5.80 2.93
CA ALA A 86 -2.91 -5.21 1.81
C ALA A 86 -3.40 -5.78 0.47
N SER A 87 -3.44 -7.11 0.32
CA SER A 87 -3.93 -7.73 -0.91
C SER A 87 -5.39 -7.43 -1.20
N LYS A 88 -6.24 -7.26 -0.18
CA LYS A 88 -7.66 -6.93 -0.39
C LYS A 88 -7.85 -5.50 -0.92
N TYR A 89 -7.23 -4.53 -0.27
CA TYR A 89 -7.52 -3.11 -0.52
C TYR A 89 -6.55 -2.46 -1.51
N ARG A 90 -5.29 -2.92 -1.57
CA ARG A 90 -4.27 -2.40 -2.50
C ARG A 90 -4.28 -3.17 -3.82
N ASP A 91 -4.34 -4.50 -3.75
CA ASP A 91 -4.24 -5.37 -4.94
C ASP A 91 -5.60 -5.87 -5.43
N TYR A 92 -6.70 -5.40 -4.83
CA TYR A 92 -8.08 -5.74 -5.19
C TYR A 92 -8.37 -7.26 -5.21
N GLN A 93 -7.68 -8.03 -4.36
CA GLN A 93 -7.84 -9.47 -4.30
C GLN A 93 -8.96 -9.86 -3.31
N PRO A 94 -10.11 -10.38 -3.78
CA PRO A 94 -11.23 -10.73 -2.89
C PRO A 94 -10.87 -11.90 -1.98
N LEU A 95 -11.49 -11.96 -0.79
CA LEU A 95 -11.11 -12.90 0.27
C LEU A 95 -11.24 -14.37 -0.14
N TYR A 96 -12.25 -14.74 -0.92
CA TYR A 96 -12.38 -16.11 -1.44
C TYR A 96 -11.18 -16.50 -2.31
N ARG A 97 -10.65 -15.55 -3.10
CA ARG A 97 -9.48 -15.79 -3.94
C ARG A 97 -8.22 -15.94 -3.11
N GLN A 98 -8.07 -15.13 -2.06
CA GLN A 98 -6.97 -15.27 -1.10
C GLN A 98 -7.01 -16.63 -0.40
N SER A 99 -8.19 -17.08 0.04
CA SER A 99 -8.39 -18.41 0.64
C SER A 99 -7.91 -19.53 -0.29
N HIS A 100 -8.27 -19.49 -1.57
CA HIS A 100 -7.77 -20.46 -2.56
C HIS A 100 -6.27 -20.36 -2.80
N ILE A 101 -5.67 -19.17 -2.72
CA ILE A 101 -4.22 -19.01 -2.87
C ILE A 101 -3.50 -19.67 -1.71
N PHE A 102 -3.92 -19.43 -0.46
CA PHE A 102 -3.33 -20.10 0.70
C PHE A 102 -3.49 -21.62 0.64
N ALA A 103 -4.63 -22.11 0.15
CA ALA A 103 -4.86 -23.55 -0.03
C ALA A 103 -3.88 -24.19 -1.02
N ARG A 104 -3.35 -23.46 -2.00
CA ARG A 104 -2.30 -23.96 -2.92
C ARG A 104 -0.98 -24.22 -2.23
N ASP A 105 -0.70 -23.50 -1.15
CA ASP A 105 0.47 -23.66 -0.30
C ASP A 105 0.20 -24.62 0.88
N GLY A 106 -0.94 -25.33 0.86
CA GLY A 106 -1.33 -26.29 1.89
C GLY A 106 -1.94 -25.66 3.15
N VAL A 107 -2.26 -24.37 3.13
CA VAL A 107 -2.84 -23.65 4.27
C VAL A 107 -4.31 -23.36 3.99
N GLU A 108 -5.20 -24.18 4.54
CA GLU A 108 -6.65 -23.96 4.42
C GLU A 108 -7.13 -22.92 5.42
N ILE A 109 -7.48 -21.73 4.93
CA ILE A 109 -8.05 -20.65 5.75
C ILE A 109 -9.43 -20.31 5.23
N PRO A 110 -10.50 -20.47 6.02
CA PRO A 110 -11.84 -20.14 5.57
C PRO A 110 -12.01 -18.63 5.43
N VAL A 111 -12.87 -18.22 4.50
CA VAL A 111 -13.15 -16.81 4.22
C VAL A 111 -13.66 -16.06 5.45
N SER A 112 -14.41 -16.72 6.33
CA SER A 112 -14.87 -16.15 7.60
C SER A 112 -13.73 -15.75 8.54
N THR A 113 -12.67 -16.57 8.63
CA THR A 113 -11.48 -16.26 9.44
C THR A 113 -10.72 -15.08 8.86
N LEU A 114 -10.54 -15.04 7.53
CA LEU A 114 -9.92 -13.90 6.85
C LEU A 114 -10.75 -12.62 7.06
N ALA A 115 -12.07 -12.71 6.96
CA ALA A 115 -12.98 -11.60 7.20
C ALA A 115 -12.93 -11.12 8.66
N GLY A 116 -12.84 -12.04 9.62
CA GLY A 116 -12.64 -11.71 11.04
C GLY A 116 -11.33 -10.95 11.26
N GLY A 117 -10.23 -11.38 10.62
CA GLY A 117 -8.96 -10.67 10.66
C GLY A 117 -9.02 -9.26 10.08
N VAL A 118 -9.72 -9.09 8.94
CA VAL A 118 -9.95 -7.75 8.35
C VAL A 118 -10.78 -6.86 9.27
N GLY A 119 -11.81 -7.41 9.92
CA GLY A 119 -12.63 -6.67 10.89
C GLY A 119 -11.80 -6.21 12.10
N ALA A 120 -10.99 -7.09 12.66
CA ALA A 120 -10.10 -6.76 13.77
C ALA A 120 -9.08 -5.67 13.40
N ALA A 121 -8.51 -5.73 12.19
CA ALA A 121 -7.63 -4.69 11.67
C ALA A 121 -8.36 -3.34 11.53
N GLY A 122 -9.61 -3.34 11.04
CA GLY A 122 -10.42 -2.14 10.95
C GLY A 122 -10.65 -1.48 12.31
N VAL A 123 -10.98 -2.26 13.34
CA VAL A 123 -11.13 -1.77 14.72
C VAL A 123 -9.82 -1.18 15.25
N ALA A 124 -8.70 -1.86 15.01
CA ALA A 124 -7.38 -1.38 15.44
C ALA A 124 -6.96 -0.08 14.74
N LEU A 125 -7.36 0.12 13.48
CA LEU A 125 -7.05 1.31 12.67
C LEU A 125 -8.04 2.46 12.85
N ALA A 126 -9.18 2.25 13.52
CA ALA A 126 -10.21 3.26 13.71
C ALA A 126 -9.70 4.59 14.32
N PRO A 127 -8.80 4.59 15.34
CA PRO A 127 -8.27 5.85 15.87
C PRO A 127 -7.47 6.66 14.84
N LEU A 128 -6.76 5.99 13.93
CA LEU A 128 -6.01 6.65 12.87
C LEU A 128 -6.96 7.27 11.83
N ALA A 129 -8.03 6.55 11.47
CA ALA A 129 -9.06 7.08 10.58
C ALA A 129 -9.71 8.35 11.16
N GLU A 130 -10.00 8.36 12.46
CA GLU A 130 -10.56 9.52 13.15
C GLU A 130 -9.60 10.72 13.16
N LEU A 131 -8.31 10.48 13.40
CA LEU A 131 -7.30 11.56 13.33
C LEU A 131 -7.19 12.15 11.91
N LEU A 132 -7.23 11.31 10.88
CA LEU A 132 -7.23 11.77 9.48
C LEU A 132 -8.49 12.58 9.17
N ARG A 133 -9.65 12.15 9.65
CA ARG A 133 -10.91 12.88 9.51
C ARG A 133 -10.84 14.27 10.14
N LEU A 134 -10.35 14.36 11.38
CA LEU A 134 -10.15 15.63 12.08
C LEU A 134 -9.15 16.54 11.35
N ASP A 135 -8.13 15.99 10.71
CA ASP A 135 -7.18 16.77 9.92
C ASP A 135 -7.79 17.28 8.60
N LEU A 136 -8.57 16.45 7.90
CA LEU A 136 -9.30 16.84 6.69
C LEU A 136 -10.27 17.99 6.96
N LEU A 137 -10.99 17.95 8.08
CA LEU A 137 -11.96 18.99 8.46
C LEU A 137 -11.33 20.36 8.76
N LYS A 138 -10.01 20.43 8.99
CA LYS A 138 -9.31 21.72 9.15
C LYS A 138 -9.06 22.43 7.81
N ARG A 139 -9.19 21.73 6.69
CA ARG A 139 -8.88 22.29 5.37
C ARG A 139 -10.06 23.10 4.84
N THR A 140 -9.74 24.24 4.22
CA THR A 140 -10.75 25.14 3.63
C THR A 140 -11.50 24.51 2.46
N VAL A 141 -10.86 23.59 1.74
CA VAL A 141 -11.43 22.87 0.60
C VAL A 141 -11.06 21.40 0.71
N VAL A 142 -12.05 20.52 0.55
CA VAL A 142 -11.89 19.07 0.49
C VAL A 142 -12.43 18.61 -0.86
N HIS A 143 -11.59 17.91 -1.64
CA HIS A 143 -12.02 17.28 -2.88
C HIS A 143 -12.41 15.84 -2.57
N ALA A 144 -13.62 15.45 -2.97
CA ALA A 144 -14.10 14.08 -2.89
C ALA A 144 -14.45 13.61 -4.32
N ASP A 145 -13.96 12.43 -4.69
CA ASP A 145 -14.33 11.77 -5.94
C ASP A 145 -15.22 10.58 -5.59
N GLU A 146 -16.48 10.64 -6.00
CA GLU A 146 -17.42 9.54 -5.80
C GLU A 146 -17.28 8.55 -6.95
N THR A 147 -16.65 7.41 -6.71
CA THR A 147 -16.68 6.28 -7.66
C THR A 147 -17.86 5.37 -7.31
N PRO A 148 -18.94 5.33 -8.11
CA PRO A 148 -20.09 4.48 -7.82
C PRO A 148 -19.71 3.00 -7.98
N LEU A 149 -20.01 2.20 -6.95
CA LEU A 149 -19.86 0.73 -6.99
C LEU A 149 -21.24 0.08 -7.01
N LEU A 150 -21.43 -0.88 -7.91
CA LEU A 150 -22.64 -1.69 -7.95
C LEU A 150 -22.57 -2.74 -6.83
N ILE A 151 -23.44 -2.60 -5.84
CA ILE A 151 -23.56 -3.52 -4.71
C ILE A 151 -24.82 -4.36 -4.91
N LEU A 152 -24.78 -5.63 -4.49
CA LEU A 152 -25.97 -6.48 -4.48
C LEU A 152 -26.98 -5.92 -3.46
N ASP A 153 -28.23 -5.68 -3.89
CA ASP A 153 -29.30 -5.18 -3.01
C ASP A 153 -29.67 -6.25 -1.97
N ALA A 154 -29.07 -6.15 -0.79
CA ALA A 154 -29.23 -7.10 0.30
C ALA A 154 -30.37 -6.66 1.24
N LYS A 155 -31.59 -6.45 0.72
CA LYS A 155 -32.82 -6.33 1.54
C LYS A 155 -33.09 -7.52 2.48
N GLN A 156 -32.26 -8.57 2.41
CA GLN A 156 -32.43 -9.80 3.18
C GLN A 156 -31.26 -10.13 4.13
N VAL A 157 -30.23 -9.28 4.23
CA VAL A 157 -29.20 -9.44 5.27
C VAL A 157 -29.48 -8.43 6.37
N ARG A 158 -30.31 -8.86 7.33
CA ARG A 158 -30.61 -8.10 8.55
C ARG A 158 -29.29 -7.76 9.26
N ASN A 159 -29.09 -6.47 9.51
CA ASN A 159 -28.06 -5.88 10.39
C ASN A 159 -26.66 -5.65 9.77
N TRP A 160 -26.59 -4.84 8.71
CA TRP A 160 -25.37 -4.08 8.35
C TRP A 160 -25.52 -2.59 8.69
N ASP A 161 -26.07 -2.30 9.86
CA ASP A 161 -26.04 -0.96 10.46
C ASP A 161 -24.63 -0.68 10.99
N TYR A 162 -23.62 -0.62 10.11
CA TYR A 162 -22.38 0.12 10.37
C TYR A 162 -21.55 0.32 9.10
N ILE A 163 -21.86 1.38 8.35
CA ILE A 163 -20.86 2.22 7.67
C ILE A 163 -21.24 3.65 8.03
N PRO A 164 -20.69 4.26 9.09
CA PRO A 164 -20.87 5.69 9.29
C PRO A 164 -20.03 6.41 8.22
N GLU A 165 -20.60 7.46 7.64
CA GLU A 165 -20.02 8.31 6.58
C GLU A 165 -20.29 7.88 5.14
N VAL A 166 -21.56 7.60 4.83
CA VAL A 166 -22.12 8.06 3.55
C VAL A 166 -23.09 9.18 3.89
N TYR A 167 -22.80 10.39 3.41
CA TYR A 167 -23.69 11.55 3.51
C TYR A 167 -25.07 11.19 2.97
N LEU A 168 -26.02 10.92 3.86
CA LEU A 168 -27.45 10.97 3.54
C LEU A 168 -27.77 12.44 3.26
N ASN A 169 -28.12 12.73 2.01
CA ASN A 169 -28.69 14.02 1.64
C ASN A 169 -30.05 14.14 2.35
N PRO A 170 -30.21 15.07 3.32
CA PRO A 170 -31.44 15.18 4.13
C PRO A 170 -32.68 15.55 3.30
N GLU A 171 -32.51 15.95 2.03
CA GLU A 171 -33.61 16.30 1.15
C GLU A 171 -34.36 15.08 0.57
N LYS A 172 -33.85 13.85 0.74
CA LYS A 172 -34.49 12.63 0.19
C LYS A 172 -35.38 11.86 1.16
N GLU A 173 -35.53 12.30 2.41
CA GLU A 173 -36.48 11.69 3.37
C GLU A 173 -37.86 12.37 3.36
N ALA A 174 -38.06 13.42 2.56
CA ALA A 174 -39.30 14.21 2.53
C ALA A 174 -40.17 14.02 1.27
N ALA A 175 -40.02 12.92 0.53
CA ALA A 175 -40.82 12.62 -0.68
C ALA A 175 -41.57 11.30 -0.58
#